data_AF-A0A7N0ZRT2-F1
#
_entry.id   AF-A0A7N0ZRT2-F1
#
_cell.length_a   1.000
_cell.length_b   1.000
_cell.length_c   1.000
_cell.angle_alpha   90.00
_cell.angle_beta   90.00
_cell.angle_gamma   90.00
#
_symmetry.space_group_name_H-M   'P 1'
#
loop_
_entity.id
_entity.type
_entity.pdbx_description
1 polymer ?
#
loop_
_entity_poly.entity_id
_entity_poly.type
_entity_poly.pdbx_seq_one_letter_code
_entity_poly.pdbx_strand_id
1 'polypeptide(L)'
;MAIYYTPCQTFGKCPAMQPCIRFKVQDTGRPKYLQFTGVLEHHSSRFVSSCAKVQSGTFVARVKHSDDVGFKELPVLYDDGYAAESLKDFFDIAKDMTKPDGGPPRWFCPTACGRPLDDSPTLLYLPGIDGTGLGLILHHKSLGKFFQVRCLHIPVADRTPFEGLVNLVEDGVKLEHAKSPGRPIYLVGDSVGGCIALSVAARNPNIDLVVILVNPATSLARSQLLNLLPILKDLHLPEELHSIIPCLIGFLTGDPVKMAMVNLKSHNCLGMAMKEYYESFCFLLPRVHNLADIVPLETLIWKIRLLQTAAGDTNSRLHDVVAEVLILASCKDHIIPSKDEAKRLVSLIPGCRVRYFKDNGHSLLLETGVDLMTVIKGTGIYRRWTRRHDFISDFLPPSKSDLRHFANEIPGRLHHLISPVIFSTKKNGEIVKGLVGVPEEGPVLLVGNHMLLGVDLWAIIKQFLAEKNIVVRGLAHPGSLTTKFESLYPEFSTFDLFRIFGAVPVSASNFFRLLSTNSHVLLYPGGTRESLHLKGEQHQLHWPEEPEFVRMAAKFGAKIVPFGVVGEDDAADVVLDYKDMMKIPLLRDLIQEITPEAVTSR
;
A
#
# COMPACT_ATOMS: atom_id res chain seq x y z
N MET A 1 9.42 -2.69 20.43
CA MET A 1 10.58 -2.93 21.31
C MET A 1 11.48 -1.71 21.20
N ALA A 2 11.60 -0.90 22.27
CA ALA A 2 12.39 0.32 22.25
C ALA A 2 13.83 -0.02 22.66
N ILE A 3 14.78 0.12 21.73
CA ILE A 3 16.21 0.06 22.03
C ILE A 3 16.59 1.47 22.51
N TYR A 4 17.04 1.57 23.76
CA TYR A 4 17.48 2.84 24.33
C TYR A 4 18.91 3.12 23.86
N TYR A 5 19.07 4.13 23.01
CA TYR A 5 20.37 4.69 22.64
C TYR A 5 20.68 5.89 23.52
N THR A 6 21.84 5.90 24.16
CA THR A 6 22.41 7.08 24.83
C THR A 6 23.35 7.82 23.87
N PRO A 7 23.02 9.06 23.45
CA PRO A 7 23.89 9.83 22.56
C PRO A 7 24.93 10.66 23.35
N CYS A 8 26.19 10.59 22.91
CA CYS A 8 27.26 11.46 23.35
C CYS A 8 27.25 12.76 22.52
N GLN A 9 27.30 13.92 23.18
CA GLN A 9 27.22 15.25 22.58
C GLN A 9 28.56 15.70 21.96
N THR A 10 28.52 16.42 20.83
CA THR A 10 29.23 17.71 20.60
C THR A 10 28.87 18.35 19.24
N PHE A 11 29.10 19.67 19.17
CA PHE A 11 28.48 20.72 18.36
C PHE A 11 29.13 21.02 16.98
N GLY A 12 28.38 21.71 16.09
CA GLY A 12 28.93 22.60 15.05
C GLY A 12 27.90 23.14 14.03
N LYS A 13 27.73 24.47 13.94
CA LYS A 13 26.74 25.22 13.10
C LYS A 13 27.31 25.72 11.76
N CYS A 14 26.41 26.09 10.83
CA CYS A 14 26.38 27.27 9.90
C CYS A 14 26.11 27.00 8.38
N PRO A 15 25.62 27.97 7.56
CA PRO A 15 24.33 27.86 6.86
C PRO A 15 24.27 28.21 5.33
N ALA A 16 23.07 27.99 4.75
CA ALA A 16 22.36 28.75 3.70
C ALA A 16 22.71 28.64 2.19
N MET A 17 21.63 28.45 1.39
CA MET A 17 21.16 29.21 0.19
C MET A 17 20.69 28.36 -1.00
N GLN A 18 19.42 28.57 -1.40
CA GLN A 18 18.79 28.18 -2.68
C GLN A 18 18.92 29.31 -3.71
N PRO A 19 18.62 29.05 -5.01
CA PRO A 19 17.46 29.74 -5.60
C PRO A 19 16.56 28.90 -6.53
N CYS A 20 15.33 29.40 -6.66
CA CYS A 20 14.16 28.90 -7.41
C CYS A 20 14.26 29.03 -8.95
N ILE A 21 13.53 28.16 -9.67
CA ILE A 21 13.08 28.37 -11.06
C ILE A 21 11.58 28.02 -11.17
N ARG A 22 10.77 28.94 -11.74
CA ARG A 22 9.33 28.80 -12.02
C ARG A 22 9.10 28.34 -13.46
N PHE A 23 8.15 27.43 -13.67
CA PHE A 23 7.55 27.18 -14.99
C PHE A 23 6.03 27.39 -14.93
N LYS A 24 5.50 28.06 -15.96
CA LYS A 24 4.08 28.36 -16.20
C LYS A 24 3.57 27.31 -17.21
N VAL A 25 2.50 26.59 -16.88
CA VAL A 25 1.83 25.68 -17.83
C VAL A 25 0.37 26.14 -17.96
N GLN A 26 -0.04 26.42 -19.20
CA GLN A 26 -1.43 26.67 -19.59
C GLN A 26 -2.08 25.32 -19.92
N ASP A 27 -3.18 25.02 -19.23
CA ASP A 27 -4.00 23.83 -19.42
C ASP A 27 -5.09 24.10 -20.48
N THR A 28 -5.25 23.20 -21.45
CA THR A 28 -6.29 23.29 -22.49
C THR A 28 -7.22 22.09 -22.33
N GLY A 29 -8.41 22.37 -21.79
CA GLY A 29 -9.36 21.38 -21.29
C GLY A 29 -9.78 20.31 -22.29
N ARG A 30 -9.77 19.06 -21.81
CA ARG A 30 -10.56 17.92 -22.30
C ARG A 30 -11.26 17.27 -21.10
N PRO A 31 -12.47 16.71 -21.26
CA PRO A 31 -13.20 16.10 -20.14
C PRO A 31 -12.46 14.85 -19.62
N LYS A 32 -12.36 14.73 -18.29
CA LYS A 32 -11.55 13.74 -17.56
C LYS A 32 -12.25 12.38 -17.35
N TYR A 33 -13.32 12.00 -18.05
CA TYR A 33 -14.02 10.72 -17.77
C TYR A 33 -14.54 10.01 -19.03
N LEU A 34 -14.43 8.68 -19.00
CA LEU A 34 -15.14 7.77 -19.90
C LEU A 34 -16.25 7.12 -19.08
N GLN A 35 -17.49 7.51 -19.37
CA GLN A 35 -18.68 6.91 -18.78
C GLN A 35 -19.10 5.70 -19.62
N PHE A 36 -19.24 4.54 -18.98
CA PHE A 36 -19.86 3.37 -19.61
C PHE A 36 -21.26 3.20 -19.06
N THR A 37 -22.27 3.54 -19.86
CA THR A 37 -23.65 3.15 -19.62
C THR A 37 -23.90 1.82 -20.31
N GLY A 38 -23.92 0.73 -19.53
CA GLY A 38 -24.39 -0.56 -20.03
C GLY A 38 -25.92 -0.57 -20.06
N VAL A 39 -26.52 -0.22 -21.19
CA VAL A 39 -27.93 -0.53 -21.48
C VAL A 39 -27.93 -1.83 -22.28
N LEU A 40 -28.66 -2.82 -21.78
CA LEU A 40 -28.92 -4.10 -22.44
C LEU A 40 -29.76 -3.86 -23.70
N GLU A 41 -29.17 -4.00 -24.89
CA GLU A 41 -29.92 -4.33 -26.10
C GLU A 41 -29.20 -5.45 -26.86
N HIS A 42 -29.89 -6.58 -26.99
CA HIS A 42 -29.55 -7.64 -27.93
C HIS A 42 -29.63 -7.07 -29.34
N HIS A 43 -28.55 -7.06 -30.12
CA HIS A 43 -28.60 -7.34 -31.56
C HIS A 43 -27.20 -7.60 -32.16
N SER A 44 -27.25 -8.33 -33.26
CA SER A 44 -26.22 -9.11 -33.93
C SER A 44 -25.29 -8.33 -34.87
N SER A 45 -24.10 -8.93 -35.08
CA SER A 45 -23.31 -9.00 -36.32
C SER A 45 -22.31 -7.89 -36.72
N ARG A 46 -21.06 -8.36 -36.89
CA ARG A 46 -20.01 -8.07 -37.91
C ARG A 46 -19.76 -6.61 -38.38
N PHE A 47 -18.50 -6.18 -38.34
CA PHE A 47 -17.60 -5.83 -39.49
C PHE A 47 -16.32 -5.14 -38.92
N VAL A 48 -15.12 -5.72 -39.04
CA VAL A 48 -14.08 -5.62 -40.12
C VAL A 48 -13.27 -4.31 -40.12
N SER A 49 -11.95 -4.51 -40.16
CA SER A 49 -10.85 -3.57 -40.30
C SER A 49 -10.83 -2.76 -41.60
N SER A 50 -10.30 -1.53 -41.56
CA SER A 50 -9.44 -1.01 -42.65
C SER A 50 -8.62 0.21 -42.24
N CYS A 51 -7.30 0.12 -42.44
CA CYS A 51 -6.37 1.25 -42.53
C CYS A 51 -6.68 2.13 -43.75
N ALA A 52 -6.46 3.44 -43.64
CA ALA A 52 -6.15 4.31 -44.77
C ALA A 52 -5.12 5.37 -44.38
N LYS A 53 -4.03 5.43 -45.18
CA LYS A 53 -2.93 6.40 -45.14
C LYS A 53 -3.39 7.74 -45.74
N VAL A 54 -2.90 8.85 -45.17
CA VAL A 54 -2.61 10.08 -45.92
C VAL A 54 -1.23 10.59 -45.48
N GLN A 55 -0.33 10.76 -46.45
CA GLN A 55 0.99 11.36 -46.29
C GLN A 55 0.91 12.86 -46.58
N SER A 56 1.46 13.68 -45.70
CA SER A 56 2.04 14.98 -46.05
C SER A 56 3.21 15.24 -45.10
N GLY A 57 4.41 15.39 -45.68
CA GLY A 57 5.68 15.45 -44.97
C GLY A 57 5.96 16.80 -44.31
N THR A 58 6.41 16.73 -43.07
CA THR A 58 7.24 17.74 -42.42
C THR A 58 8.32 17.00 -41.64
N PHE A 59 9.58 17.28 -41.96
CA PHE A 59 10.73 16.77 -41.21
C PHE A 59 10.70 17.37 -39.81
N VAL A 60 10.28 16.57 -38.83
CA VAL A 60 10.46 16.84 -37.41
C VAL A 60 11.49 15.84 -36.90
N ALA A 61 12.57 16.34 -36.32
CA ALA A 61 13.59 15.52 -35.68
C ALA A 61 12.93 14.53 -34.70
N ARG A 62 13.11 13.23 -34.95
CA ARG A 62 12.70 12.17 -34.03
C ARG A 62 13.51 12.29 -32.76
N VAL A 63 12.98 13.01 -31.77
CA VAL A 63 13.20 12.61 -30.38
C VAL A 63 12.48 11.27 -30.26
N LYS A 64 13.24 10.18 -30.01
CA LYS A 64 12.64 8.93 -29.55
C LYS A 64 11.98 9.22 -28.21
N HIS A 65 10.69 9.54 -28.25
CA HIS A 65 9.83 9.35 -27.08
C HIS A 65 9.91 7.87 -26.71
N SER A 66 10.33 7.59 -25.48
CA SER A 66 10.49 6.25 -24.90
C SER A 66 9.16 5.54 -24.63
N ASP A 67 8.09 5.91 -25.32
CA ASP A 67 6.73 5.48 -25.00
C ASP A 67 6.34 4.15 -25.67
N ASP A 68 7.32 3.39 -26.15
CA ASP A 68 7.12 2.07 -26.75
C ASP A 68 8.15 1.04 -26.23
N VAL A 69 8.50 1.15 -24.95
CA VAL A 69 9.00 0.00 -24.20
C VAL A 69 7.77 -0.86 -23.93
N GLY A 70 7.65 -2.00 -24.62
CA GLY A 70 6.57 -2.95 -24.38
C GLY A 70 6.41 -3.18 -22.87
N PHE A 71 5.18 -3.07 -22.38
CA PHE A 71 4.75 -3.15 -20.98
C PHE A 71 5.10 -4.46 -20.25
N LYS A 72 6.03 -5.28 -20.76
CA LYS A 72 6.45 -6.55 -20.17
C LYS A 72 7.38 -6.40 -18.96
N GLU A 73 8.10 -5.28 -18.81
CA GLU A 73 8.98 -5.06 -17.65
C GLU A 73 8.90 -3.60 -17.19
N LEU A 74 8.29 -3.37 -16.01
CA LEU A 74 8.33 -2.06 -15.35
C LEU A 74 9.77 -1.78 -14.88
N PRO A 75 10.32 -0.59 -15.13
CA PRO A 75 11.64 -0.25 -14.63
C PRO A 75 11.64 -0.21 -13.11
N VAL A 76 12.74 -0.62 -12.52
CA VAL A 76 12.98 -0.48 -11.08
C VAL A 76 12.94 1.02 -10.71
N LEU A 77 12.38 1.35 -9.54
CA LEU A 77 12.15 2.74 -9.12
C LEU A 77 11.36 3.58 -10.13
N TYR A 78 10.32 3.00 -10.73
CA TYR A 78 9.37 3.75 -11.55
C TYR A 78 8.60 4.79 -10.72
N ASP A 79 8.14 5.85 -11.38
CA ASP A 79 7.19 6.78 -10.78
C ASP A 79 5.78 6.16 -10.81
N ASP A 80 5.26 5.85 -9.62
CA ASP A 80 3.92 5.28 -9.46
C ASP A 80 2.81 6.33 -9.54
N GLY A 81 3.14 7.63 -9.44
CA GLY A 81 2.16 8.69 -9.44
C GLY A 81 1.26 8.71 -8.21
N TYR A 82 1.66 8.06 -7.11
CA TYR A 82 0.95 8.19 -5.83
C TYR A 82 0.91 9.67 -5.40
N ALA A 83 -0.26 10.12 -4.95
CA ALA A 83 -0.56 11.51 -4.59
C ALA A 83 -0.27 12.53 -5.72
N ALA A 84 -0.34 12.09 -6.99
CA ALA A 84 -0.24 13.00 -8.13
C ALA A 84 -1.54 13.79 -8.37
N GLU A 85 -2.68 13.22 -7.99
CA GLU A 85 -3.94 13.95 -7.81
C GLU A 85 -4.04 14.39 -6.35
N SER A 86 -4.81 15.43 -6.10
CA SER A 86 -4.86 16.13 -4.83
C SER A 86 -6.27 16.19 -4.24
N LEU A 87 -6.40 16.62 -2.99
CA LEU A 87 -7.73 16.91 -2.42
C LEU A 87 -8.43 18.06 -3.14
N LYS A 88 -7.69 18.96 -3.79
CA LYS A 88 -8.32 19.94 -4.66
C LYS A 88 -9.03 19.27 -5.83
N ASP A 89 -8.35 18.34 -6.50
CA ASP A 89 -8.95 17.59 -7.60
C ASP A 89 -10.20 16.83 -7.12
N PHE A 90 -10.16 16.25 -5.91
CA PHE A 90 -11.33 15.60 -5.30
C PHE A 90 -12.54 16.54 -5.29
N PHE A 91 -12.40 17.72 -4.69
CA PHE A 91 -13.52 18.66 -4.58
C PHE A 91 -13.97 19.22 -5.93
N ASP A 92 -13.02 19.50 -6.83
CA ASP A 92 -13.33 20.04 -8.16
C ASP A 92 -14.15 19.02 -8.98
N ILE A 93 -13.79 17.73 -8.90
CA ILE A 93 -14.50 16.65 -9.60
C ILE A 93 -15.82 16.32 -8.90
N ALA A 94 -15.81 16.23 -7.56
CA ALA A 94 -17.01 15.93 -6.79
C ALA A 94 -18.13 16.93 -7.09
N LYS A 95 -17.81 18.21 -7.26
CA LYS A 95 -18.77 19.25 -7.65
C LYS A 95 -19.52 18.95 -8.95
N ASP A 96 -18.86 18.32 -9.92
CA ASP A 96 -19.52 17.92 -11.17
C ASP A 96 -20.34 16.63 -10.98
N MET A 97 -19.88 15.72 -10.13
CA MET A 97 -20.56 14.45 -9.84
C MET A 97 -21.76 14.59 -8.89
N THR A 98 -21.85 15.67 -8.11
CA THR A 98 -22.99 15.95 -7.23
C THR A 98 -24.17 16.61 -7.95
N LYS A 99 -23.98 17.03 -9.20
CA LYS A 99 -25.07 17.59 -10.01
C LYS A 99 -26.18 16.56 -10.18
N PRO A 100 -27.46 16.94 -9.99
CA PRO A 100 -28.57 16.02 -10.20
C PRO A 100 -28.56 15.50 -11.64
N ASP A 101 -28.34 14.20 -11.80
CA ASP A 101 -28.43 13.53 -13.09
C ASP A 101 -29.55 12.49 -13.15
N GLY A 102 -30.24 12.27 -12.02
CA GLY A 102 -31.36 11.33 -11.89
C GLY A 102 -30.98 9.86 -12.14
N GLY A 103 -29.70 9.54 -12.28
CA GLY A 103 -29.23 8.20 -12.63
C GLY A 103 -29.17 7.26 -11.41
N PRO A 104 -29.23 5.94 -11.62
CA PRO A 104 -28.99 4.96 -10.57
C PRO A 104 -27.50 4.91 -10.16
N PRO A 105 -27.15 4.21 -9.06
CA PRO A 105 -25.78 3.87 -8.74
C PRO A 105 -25.09 3.16 -9.91
N ARG A 106 -23.81 3.48 -10.15
CA ARG A 106 -23.12 3.07 -11.37
C ARG A 106 -21.60 3.03 -11.21
N TRP A 107 -20.96 2.22 -12.03
CA TRP A 107 -19.51 2.10 -12.10
C TRP A 107 -18.91 3.16 -13.02
N PHE A 108 -17.76 3.71 -12.63
CA PHE A 108 -16.90 4.48 -13.54
C PHE A 108 -15.44 4.03 -13.40
N CYS A 109 -14.66 4.27 -14.47
CA CYS A 109 -13.21 4.05 -14.47
C CYS A 109 -12.52 5.41 -14.39
N PRO A 110 -11.73 5.71 -13.34
CA PRO A 110 -11.00 6.97 -13.27
C PRO A 110 -9.98 7.05 -14.41
N THR A 111 -10.00 8.14 -15.19
CA THR A 111 -9.06 8.28 -16.33
C THR A 111 -7.61 8.41 -15.89
N ALA A 112 -7.39 8.93 -14.67
CA ALA A 112 -6.07 9.00 -14.07
C ALA A 112 -5.40 7.62 -13.92
N CYS A 113 -6.17 6.53 -13.82
CA CYS A 113 -5.64 5.17 -13.75
C CYS A 113 -4.83 4.78 -15.00
N GLY A 114 -5.12 5.38 -16.16
CA GLY A 114 -4.47 5.01 -17.41
C GLY A 114 -4.73 3.55 -17.79
N ARG A 115 -3.78 2.95 -18.51
CA ARG A 115 -3.84 1.53 -18.90
C ARG A 115 -3.02 0.70 -17.89
N PRO A 116 -3.62 -0.31 -17.23
CA PRO A 116 -2.89 -1.22 -16.36
C PRO A 116 -2.00 -2.17 -17.16
N LEU A 117 -1.08 -2.86 -16.47
CA LEU A 117 -0.35 -3.99 -17.04
C LEU A 117 -1.33 -5.03 -17.62
N ASP A 118 -0.88 -5.73 -18.66
CA ASP A 118 -1.64 -6.85 -19.19
C ASP A 118 -1.90 -7.88 -18.07
N ASP A 119 -3.10 -8.48 -18.11
CA ASP A 119 -3.58 -9.44 -17.11
C ASP A 119 -3.75 -8.94 -15.67
N SER A 120 -3.73 -7.62 -15.47
CA SER A 120 -4.00 -7.02 -14.15
C SER A 120 -5.37 -7.43 -13.59
N PRO A 121 -5.49 -7.76 -12.29
CA PRO A 121 -6.76 -8.05 -11.64
C PRO A 121 -7.70 -6.84 -11.60
N THR A 122 -8.99 -7.09 -11.42
CA THR A 122 -9.99 -6.02 -11.26
C THR A 122 -10.04 -5.56 -9.81
N LEU A 123 -10.05 -4.24 -9.59
CA LEU A 123 -10.25 -3.63 -8.27
C LEU A 123 -11.56 -2.83 -8.31
N LEU A 124 -12.50 -3.21 -7.48
CA LEU A 124 -13.78 -2.54 -7.29
C LEU A 124 -13.73 -1.73 -5.99
N TYR A 125 -13.80 -0.41 -6.11
CA TYR A 125 -13.88 0.49 -4.97
C TYR A 125 -15.33 0.80 -4.61
N LEU A 126 -15.67 0.63 -3.34
CA LEU A 126 -16.99 0.86 -2.77
C LEU A 126 -16.88 2.06 -1.81
N PRO A 127 -17.55 3.19 -2.11
CA PRO A 127 -17.36 4.44 -1.40
C PRO A 127 -17.99 4.42 0.00
N GLY A 128 -17.54 5.40 0.80
CA GLY A 128 -18.16 5.74 2.07
C GLY A 128 -19.49 6.50 1.90
N ILE A 129 -19.85 7.26 2.94
CA ILE A 129 -21.11 7.99 3.00
C ILE A 129 -21.24 9.09 1.93
N ASP A 130 -20.12 9.61 1.42
CA ASP A 130 -20.08 10.62 0.36
C ASP A 130 -20.65 10.06 -0.95
N GLY A 131 -20.52 8.75 -1.20
CA GLY A 131 -21.04 8.10 -2.40
C GLY A 131 -20.37 8.53 -3.71
N THR A 132 -19.40 9.43 -3.71
CA THR A 132 -18.82 9.99 -4.94
C THR A 132 -18.08 8.92 -5.74
N GLY A 133 -17.46 7.95 -5.06
CA GLY A 133 -16.54 6.98 -5.65
C GLY A 133 -15.12 7.54 -5.84
N LEU A 134 -14.83 8.75 -5.34
CA LEU A 134 -13.54 9.43 -5.50
C LEU A 134 -12.59 9.24 -4.30
N GLY A 135 -12.94 8.42 -3.30
CA GLY A 135 -12.07 8.22 -2.13
C GLY A 135 -10.71 7.58 -2.43
N LEU A 136 -10.52 7.01 -3.63
CA LEU A 136 -9.21 6.53 -4.13
C LEU A 136 -8.44 7.55 -4.98
N ILE A 137 -8.86 8.81 -5.05
CA ILE A 137 -8.25 9.78 -5.99
C ILE A 137 -6.73 9.91 -5.85
N LEU A 138 -6.20 9.90 -4.63
CA LEU A 138 -4.74 9.97 -4.39
C LEU A 138 -3.99 8.72 -4.88
N HIS A 139 -4.71 7.62 -5.09
CA HIS A 139 -4.19 6.29 -5.41
C HIS A 139 -4.52 5.84 -6.83
N HIS A 140 -5.37 6.57 -7.57
CA HIS A 140 -5.82 6.15 -8.90
C HIS A 140 -4.64 5.86 -9.85
N LYS A 141 -3.62 6.72 -9.88
CA LYS A 141 -2.46 6.50 -10.76
C LYS A 141 -1.59 5.32 -10.32
N SER A 142 -1.39 5.15 -9.01
CA SER A 142 -0.54 4.07 -8.50
C SER A 142 -1.22 2.71 -8.62
N LEU A 143 -2.49 2.61 -8.26
CA LEU A 143 -3.31 1.40 -8.41
C LEU A 143 -3.61 1.09 -9.88
N GLY A 144 -3.90 2.11 -10.69
CA GLY A 144 -4.24 1.96 -12.11
C GLY A 144 -3.14 1.34 -12.97
N LYS A 145 -1.90 1.30 -12.50
CA LYS A 145 -0.81 0.55 -13.13
C LYS A 145 -0.96 -0.96 -12.99
N PHE A 146 -1.59 -1.44 -11.92
CA PHE A 146 -1.63 -2.86 -11.54
C PHE A 146 -3.03 -3.43 -11.43
N PHE A 147 -4.06 -2.59 -11.53
CA PHE A 147 -5.45 -2.97 -11.40
C PHE A 147 -6.29 -2.34 -12.50
N GLN A 148 -7.29 -3.09 -12.96
CA GLN A 148 -8.43 -2.52 -13.66
C GLN A 148 -9.36 -1.89 -12.60
N VAL A 149 -9.10 -0.62 -12.27
CA VAL A 149 -9.83 0.10 -11.20
C VAL A 149 -11.21 0.55 -11.70
N ARG A 150 -12.24 0.19 -10.94
CA ARG A 150 -13.60 0.69 -11.11
C ARG A 150 -14.12 1.18 -9.77
N CYS A 151 -14.70 2.38 -9.77
CA CYS A 151 -15.26 2.99 -8.58
C CYS A 151 -16.78 3.02 -8.68
N LEU A 152 -17.45 2.62 -7.61
CA LEU A 152 -18.90 2.76 -7.50
C LEU A 152 -19.23 4.22 -7.15
N HIS A 153 -20.08 4.83 -7.96
CA HIS A 153 -20.71 6.11 -7.67
C HIS A 153 -22.17 5.88 -7.27
N ILE A 154 -22.57 6.46 -6.15
CA ILE A 154 -23.93 6.48 -5.61
C ILE A 154 -24.37 7.96 -5.61
N PRO A 155 -25.20 8.38 -6.57
CA PRO A 155 -25.63 9.77 -6.69
C PRO A 155 -26.23 10.33 -5.40
N VAL A 156 -26.07 11.63 -5.16
CA VAL A 156 -26.47 12.29 -3.91
C VAL A 156 -27.96 12.12 -3.60
N ALA A 157 -28.80 12.16 -4.63
CA ALA A 157 -30.25 11.97 -4.52
C ALA A 157 -30.68 10.50 -4.55
N ASP A 158 -29.77 9.56 -4.80
CA ASP A 158 -30.10 8.13 -4.81
C ASP A 158 -30.49 7.65 -3.41
N ARG A 159 -31.49 6.76 -3.38
CA ARG A 159 -32.05 6.19 -2.15
C ARG A 159 -32.08 4.67 -2.21
N THR A 160 -31.27 4.06 -3.08
CA THR A 160 -31.19 2.61 -3.26
C THR A 160 -30.90 1.95 -1.90
N PRO A 161 -31.76 1.03 -1.42
CA PRO A 161 -31.56 0.39 -0.13
C PRO A 161 -30.29 -0.46 -0.12
N PHE A 162 -29.80 -0.80 1.09
CA PHE A 162 -28.56 -1.56 1.25
C PHE A 162 -28.52 -2.85 0.42
N GLU A 163 -29.60 -3.63 0.43
CA GLU A 163 -29.71 -4.86 -0.36
C GLU A 163 -29.56 -4.60 -1.87
N GLY A 164 -30.13 -3.51 -2.38
CA GLY A 164 -29.97 -3.12 -3.78
C GLY A 164 -28.51 -2.79 -4.14
N LEU A 165 -27.78 -2.13 -3.24
CA LEU A 165 -26.36 -1.86 -3.43
C LEU A 165 -25.52 -3.14 -3.38
N VAL A 166 -25.83 -4.07 -2.47
CA VAL A 166 -25.17 -5.38 -2.39
C VAL A 166 -25.40 -6.17 -3.67
N ASN A 167 -26.64 -6.23 -4.17
CA ASN A 167 -26.98 -6.93 -5.41
C ASN A 167 -26.24 -6.34 -6.62
N LEU A 168 -26.16 -5.01 -6.73
CA LEU A 168 -25.43 -4.33 -7.81
C LEU A 168 -23.93 -4.67 -7.80
N VAL A 169 -23.30 -4.73 -6.62
CA VAL A 169 -21.89 -5.08 -6.50
C VAL A 169 -21.67 -6.56 -6.75
N GLU A 170 -22.56 -7.41 -6.24
CA GLU A 170 -22.55 -8.85 -6.47
C GLU A 170 -22.67 -9.20 -7.96
N ASP A 171 -23.54 -8.52 -8.71
CA ASP A 171 -23.67 -8.68 -10.16
C ASP A 171 -22.37 -8.28 -10.88
N GLY A 172 -21.75 -7.18 -10.44
CA GLY A 172 -20.44 -6.75 -10.94
C GLY A 172 -19.35 -7.80 -10.70
N VAL A 173 -19.30 -8.38 -9.49
CA VAL A 173 -18.37 -9.45 -9.12
C VAL A 173 -18.59 -10.71 -9.97
N LYS A 174 -19.84 -11.16 -10.10
CA LYS A 174 -20.19 -12.34 -10.90
C LYS A 174 -19.84 -12.15 -12.38
N LEU A 175 -20.09 -10.97 -12.92
CA LEU A 175 -19.74 -10.63 -14.31
C LEU A 175 -18.23 -10.66 -14.54
N GLU A 176 -17.45 -10.06 -13.63
CA GLU A 176 -15.99 -10.06 -13.75
C GLU A 176 -15.41 -11.46 -13.58
N HIS A 177 -15.96 -12.26 -12.67
CA HIS A 177 -15.58 -13.66 -12.51
C HIS A 177 -15.88 -14.49 -13.76
N ALA A 178 -17.05 -14.30 -14.38
CA ALA A 178 -17.42 -14.99 -15.62
C ALA A 178 -16.50 -14.62 -16.80
N LYS A 179 -16.05 -13.37 -16.88
CA LYS A 179 -15.11 -12.91 -17.94
C LYS A 179 -13.70 -13.46 -17.76
N SER A 180 -13.26 -13.67 -16.52
CA SER A 180 -11.89 -14.12 -16.23
C SER A 180 -11.89 -15.11 -15.06
N PRO A 181 -12.34 -16.36 -15.28
CA PRO A 181 -12.36 -17.37 -14.23
C PRO A 181 -10.95 -17.59 -13.66
N GLY A 182 -10.83 -17.61 -12.33
CA GLY A 182 -9.56 -17.81 -11.63
C GLY A 182 -8.74 -16.54 -11.37
N ARG A 183 -9.04 -15.42 -12.04
CA ARG A 183 -8.42 -14.12 -11.71
C ARG A 183 -9.06 -13.56 -10.43
N PRO A 184 -8.27 -13.14 -9.42
CA PRO A 184 -8.81 -12.57 -8.20
C PRO A 184 -9.48 -11.22 -8.46
N ILE A 185 -10.52 -10.93 -7.68
CA ILE A 185 -11.22 -9.64 -7.69
C ILE A 185 -10.99 -8.96 -6.34
N TYR A 186 -10.50 -7.72 -6.38
CA TYR A 186 -10.23 -6.93 -5.19
C TYR A 186 -11.44 -6.05 -4.88
N LEU A 187 -11.96 -6.13 -3.66
CA LEU A 187 -12.99 -5.24 -3.15
C LEU A 187 -12.37 -4.30 -2.14
N VAL A 188 -12.29 -3.00 -2.44
CA VAL A 188 -11.85 -1.98 -1.50
C VAL A 188 -13.07 -1.26 -0.96
N GLY A 189 -13.47 -1.58 0.27
CA GLY A 189 -14.66 -1.04 0.90
C GLY A 189 -14.33 0.00 1.96
N ASP A 190 -14.74 1.24 1.73
CA ASP A 190 -14.54 2.36 2.66
C ASP A 190 -15.80 2.60 3.49
N SER A 191 -15.68 2.59 4.83
CA SER A 191 -16.80 2.86 5.74
C SER A 191 -18.02 1.94 5.47
N VAL A 192 -19.14 2.50 4.99
CA VAL A 192 -20.31 1.71 4.56
C VAL A 192 -20.00 0.77 3.39
N GLY A 193 -19.08 1.16 2.49
CA GLY A 193 -18.57 0.30 1.43
C GLY A 193 -17.90 -0.95 1.97
N GLY A 194 -17.33 -0.91 3.17
CA GLY A 194 -16.81 -2.09 3.88
C GLY A 194 -17.91 -3.09 4.24
N CYS A 195 -19.09 -2.62 4.65
CA CYS A 195 -20.26 -3.46 4.91
C CYS A 195 -20.75 -4.13 3.61
N ILE A 196 -20.79 -3.38 2.51
CA ILE A 196 -21.17 -3.91 1.19
C ILE A 196 -20.16 -4.99 0.77
N ALA A 197 -18.85 -4.72 0.86
CA ALA A 197 -17.79 -5.66 0.48
C ALA A 197 -17.89 -6.98 1.27
N LEU A 198 -18.07 -6.90 2.59
CA LEU A 198 -18.23 -8.08 3.45
C LEU A 198 -19.49 -8.89 3.09
N SER A 199 -20.62 -8.21 2.86
CA SER A 199 -21.87 -8.88 2.50
C SER A 199 -21.80 -9.57 1.13
N VAL A 200 -21.15 -8.94 0.15
CA VAL A 200 -20.89 -9.56 -1.16
C VAL A 200 -19.94 -10.74 -1.02
N ALA A 201 -18.89 -10.63 -0.21
CA ALA A 201 -17.94 -11.71 0.03
C ALA A 201 -18.60 -12.92 0.71
N ALA A 202 -19.45 -12.69 1.71
CA ALA A 202 -20.24 -13.74 2.37
C ALA A 202 -21.16 -14.49 1.40
N ARG A 203 -21.80 -13.78 0.45
CA ARG A 203 -22.69 -14.39 -0.55
C ARG A 203 -21.96 -15.15 -1.67
N ASN A 204 -20.66 -14.93 -1.83
CA ASN A 204 -19.88 -15.45 -2.95
C ASN A 204 -18.62 -16.22 -2.50
N PRO A 205 -18.73 -17.25 -1.64
CA PRO A 205 -17.58 -17.93 -1.04
C PRO A 205 -16.69 -18.68 -2.06
N ASN A 206 -17.25 -19.00 -3.24
CA ASN A 206 -16.54 -19.74 -4.28
C ASN A 206 -15.73 -18.83 -5.23
N ILE A 207 -15.99 -17.52 -5.23
CA ILE A 207 -15.26 -16.55 -6.03
C ILE A 207 -14.00 -16.14 -5.28
N ASP A 208 -12.88 -16.02 -6.00
CA ASP A 208 -11.62 -15.60 -5.42
C ASP A 208 -11.61 -14.09 -5.15
N LEU A 209 -12.05 -13.71 -3.95
CA LEU A 209 -12.15 -12.32 -3.50
C LEU A 209 -11.00 -11.98 -2.53
N VAL A 210 -10.41 -10.80 -2.74
CA VAL A 210 -9.52 -10.14 -1.78
C VAL A 210 -10.22 -8.89 -1.29
N VAL A 211 -10.53 -8.82 0.01
CA VAL A 211 -11.32 -7.74 0.60
C VAL A 211 -10.42 -6.83 1.43
N ILE A 212 -10.32 -5.57 1.04
CA ILE A 212 -9.60 -4.53 1.78
C ILE A 212 -10.64 -3.60 2.40
N LEU A 213 -10.74 -3.60 3.72
CA LEU A 213 -11.69 -2.80 4.49
C LEU A 213 -10.99 -1.58 5.05
N VAL A 214 -11.49 -0.39 4.73
CA VAL A 214 -11.00 0.86 5.30
C VAL A 214 -12.05 1.37 6.28
N ASN A 215 -11.68 1.39 7.57
CA ASN A 215 -12.57 1.84 8.66
C ASN A 215 -14.02 1.33 8.51
N PRO A 216 -14.26 0.00 8.45
CA PRO A 216 -15.56 -0.55 8.13
C PRO A 216 -16.63 -0.16 9.16
N ALA A 217 -17.79 0.26 8.68
CA ALA A 217 -18.87 0.77 9.53
C ALA A 217 -19.69 -0.31 10.27
N THR A 218 -19.21 -1.55 10.31
CA THR A 218 -19.83 -2.69 11.02
C THR A 218 -19.95 -2.45 12.53
N SER A 219 -19.20 -1.49 13.09
CA SER A 219 -19.27 -1.05 14.49
C SER A 219 -20.24 0.10 14.76
N LEU A 220 -21.05 0.54 13.79
CA LEU A 220 -21.87 1.75 13.91
C LEU A 220 -22.71 1.81 15.20
N ALA A 221 -23.24 0.68 15.69
CA ALA A 221 -24.00 0.63 16.94
C ALA A 221 -23.23 1.16 18.17
N ARG A 222 -21.90 1.21 18.11
CA ARG A 222 -20.99 1.72 19.15
C ARG A 222 -20.46 3.13 18.83
N SER A 223 -20.94 3.75 17.77
CA SER A 223 -20.51 5.06 17.29
C SER A 223 -21.21 6.20 18.01
N GLN A 224 -20.49 7.29 18.24
CA GLN A 224 -21.07 8.55 18.73
C GLN A 224 -21.95 9.23 17.67
N LEU A 225 -21.79 8.90 16.39
CA LEU A 225 -22.61 9.42 15.28
C LEU A 225 -24.11 9.13 15.49
N LEU A 226 -24.44 8.01 16.12
CA LEU A 226 -25.84 7.66 16.40
C LEU A 226 -26.50 8.58 17.43
N ASN A 227 -25.73 9.20 18.32
CA ASN A 227 -26.24 10.19 19.27
C ASN A 227 -26.66 11.49 18.58
N LEU A 228 -26.17 11.74 17.37
CA LEU A 228 -26.53 12.91 16.59
C LEU A 228 -27.87 12.73 15.86
N LEU A 229 -28.33 11.50 15.60
CA LEU A 229 -29.56 11.25 14.83
C LEU A 229 -30.84 11.87 15.43
N PRO A 230 -31.12 11.75 16.74
CA PRO A 230 -32.29 12.39 17.34
C PRO A 230 -32.18 13.92 17.24
N ILE A 231 -30.99 14.46 17.50
CA ILE A 231 -30.72 15.90 17.38
C ILE A 231 -30.97 16.36 15.95
N LEU A 232 -30.42 15.68 14.94
CA LEU A 232 -30.60 16.05 13.52
C LEU A 232 -32.05 15.99 13.03
N LYS A 233 -32.90 15.16 13.65
CA LYS A 233 -34.33 15.06 13.30
C LYS A 233 -35.18 16.11 14.00
N ASP A 234 -34.85 16.45 15.24
CA ASP A 234 -35.65 17.34 16.09
C ASP A 234 -35.24 18.81 15.96
N LEU A 235 -34.01 19.04 15.47
CA LEU A 235 -33.43 20.35 15.30
C LEU A 235 -34.06 21.05 14.07
N HIS A 236 -35.10 21.84 14.34
CA HIS A 236 -35.64 22.85 13.43
C HIS A 236 -34.61 23.99 13.27
N LEU A 237 -33.48 23.71 12.63
CA LEU A 237 -32.54 24.76 12.25
C LEU A 237 -33.20 25.64 11.18
N PRO A 238 -32.97 26.97 11.25
CA PRO A 238 -33.15 27.83 10.09
C PRO A 238 -32.41 27.24 8.88
N GLU A 239 -33.00 27.30 7.69
CA GLU A 239 -32.41 26.74 6.45
C GLU A 239 -30.96 27.21 6.23
N GLU A 240 -30.62 28.42 6.71
CA GLU A 240 -29.30 29.02 6.64
C GLU A 240 -28.20 28.24 7.41
N LEU A 241 -28.58 27.39 8.36
CA LEU A 241 -27.64 26.62 9.18
C LEU A 241 -27.58 25.13 8.81
N HIS A 242 -28.44 24.65 7.89
CA HIS A 242 -28.42 23.28 7.39
C HIS A 242 -27.09 22.91 6.70
N SER A 243 -26.42 23.87 6.09
CA SER A 243 -25.10 23.66 5.47
C SER A 243 -23.97 23.44 6.48
N ILE A 244 -24.14 23.82 7.76
CA ILE A 244 -23.07 23.73 8.77
C ILE A 244 -22.94 22.29 9.31
N ILE A 245 -24.04 21.53 9.37
CA ILE A 245 -24.05 20.17 9.92
C ILE A 245 -23.15 19.20 9.14
N PRO A 246 -23.29 19.05 7.80
CA PRO A 246 -22.39 18.19 7.03
C PRO A 246 -20.92 18.61 7.16
N CYS A 247 -20.67 19.90 7.36
CA CYS A 247 -19.33 20.44 7.52
C CYS A 247 -18.70 20.05 8.87
N LEU A 248 -19.47 20.10 9.96
CA LEU A 248 -19.03 19.65 11.28
C LEU A 248 -18.70 18.15 11.27
N ILE A 249 -19.48 17.35 10.55
CA ILE A 249 -19.18 15.92 10.35
C ILE A 249 -17.94 15.75 9.48
N GLY A 250 -17.77 16.55 8.42
CA GLY A 250 -16.54 16.59 7.62
C GLY A 250 -15.28 16.83 8.45
N PHE A 251 -15.33 17.72 9.45
CA PHE A 251 -14.22 17.93 10.40
C PHE A 251 -13.96 16.74 11.33
N LEU A 252 -14.95 15.87 11.56
CA LEU A 252 -14.80 14.61 12.30
C LEU A 252 -14.31 13.46 11.40
N THR A 253 -14.44 13.58 10.07
CA THR A 253 -14.08 12.52 9.11
C THR A 253 -12.58 12.39 8.84
N GLY A 254 -11.71 13.31 9.24
CA GLY A 254 -10.27 13.16 9.00
C GLY A 254 -9.43 14.22 9.67
N ASP A 255 -8.12 14.00 9.74
CA ASP A 255 -7.20 15.01 10.26
C ASP A 255 -7.00 16.12 9.20
N PRO A 256 -7.48 17.36 9.44
CA PRO A 256 -7.43 18.43 8.44
C PRO A 256 -6.00 18.83 8.06
N VAL A 257 -5.02 18.62 8.95
CA VAL A 257 -3.60 18.87 8.67
C VAL A 257 -3.07 17.81 7.71
N LYS A 258 -3.31 16.53 8.02
CA LYS A 258 -2.86 15.44 7.15
C LYS A 258 -3.51 15.48 5.78
N MET A 259 -4.79 15.82 5.71
CA MET A 259 -5.51 16.04 4.46
C MET A 259 -4.87 17.15 3.63
N ALA A 260 -4.63 18.30 4.23
CA ALA A 260 -4.08 19.43 3.52
C ALA A 260 -2.61 19.23 3.11
N MET A 261 -1.80 18.53 3.93
CA MET A 261 -0.42 18.16 3.60
C MET A 261 -0.29 17.32 2.32
N VAL A 262 -1.37 16.67 1.86
CA VAL A 262 -1.37 15.95 0.57
C VAL A 262 -1.02 16.90 -0.58
N ASN A 263 -1.36 18.18 -0.45
CA ASN A 263 -1.14 19.19 -1.48
C ASN A 263 0.29 19.79 -1.45
N LEU A 264 1.06 19.56 -0.39
CA LEU A 264 2.39 20.14 -0.20
C LEU A 264 3.48 19.15 -0.63
N LYS A 265 4.18 19.44 -1.73
CA LYS A 265 5.26 18.59 -2.27
C LYS A 265 6.54 18.56 -1.42
N SER A 266 6.56 19.18 -0.23
CA SER A 266 7.73 19.26 0.64
C SER A 266 7.42 18.70 2.03
N HIS A 267 7.77 17.45 2.26
CA HIS A 267 7.85 16.87 3.59
C HIS A 267 9.27 17.09 4.11
N ASN A 268 9.52 18.18 4.84
CA ASN A 268 10.65 18.32 5.77
C ASN A 268 10.56 19.68 6.49
N CYS A 269 10.17 19.66 7.77
CA CYS A 269 10.84 20.33 8.91
C CYS A 269 9.84 20.52 10.07
N LEU A 270 10.19 20.06 11.28
CA LEU A 270 9.39 20.13 12.51
C LEU A 270 8.97 21.58 12.93
N GLY A 271 9.55 22.61 12.30
CA GLY A 271 9.30 24.03 12.61
C GLY A 271 8.22 24.73 11.78
N MET A 272 7.53 24.04 10.86
CA MET A 272 6.54 24.66 9.95
C MET A 272 5.06 24.38 10.29
N ALA A 273 4.78 23.66 11.38
CA ALA A 273 3.44 23.18 11.72
C ALA A 273 2.36 24.28 11.78
N MET A 274 2.66 25.49 12.28
CA MET A 274 1.67 26.59 12.34
C MET A 274 1.33 27.20 10.98
N LYS A 275 2.33 27.35 10.09
CA LYS A 275 2.11 27.87 8.73
C LYS A 275 1.35 26.85 7.89
N GLU A 276 1.71 25.58 8.04
CA GLU A 276 1.02 24.45 7.41
C GLU A 276 -0.43 24.35 7.90
N TYR A 277 -0.68 24.49 9.21
CA TYR A 277 -2.04 24.51 9.77
C TYR A 277 -2.89 25.68 9.23
N TYR A 278 -2.30 26.86 9.12
CA TYR A 278 -2.95 28.06 8.57
C TYR A 278 -3.28 27.89 7.08
N GLU A 279 -2.33 27.42 6.27
CA GLU A 279 -2.54 27.15 4.84
C GLU A 279 -3.58 26.04 4.62
N SER A 280 -3.59 25.01 5.47
CA SER A 280 -4.56 23.92 5.49
C SER A 280 -5.97 24.41 5.80
N PHE A 281 -6.09 25.25 6.83
CA PHE A 281 -7.35 25.87 7.23
C PHE A 281 -7.88 26.80 6.14
N CYS A 282 -7.03 27.67 5.59
CA CYS A 282 -7.38 28.55 4.46
C CYS A 282 -7.75 27.78 3.17
N PHE A 283 -7.25 26.56 2.98
CA PHE A 283 -7.59 25.70 1.83
C PHE A 283 -8.94 25.01 1.98
N LEU A 284 -9.26 24.52 3.19
CA LEU A 284 -10.52 23.83 3.45
C LEU A 284 -11.69 24.81 3.56
N LEU A 285 -11.48 26.01 4.14
CA LEU A 285 -12.55 26.99 4.41
C LEU A 285 -13.41 27.36 3.19
N PRO A 286 -12.84 27.67 2.00
CA PRO A 286 -13.63 28.01 0.80
C PRO A 286 -14.38 26.82 0.20
N ARG A 287 -14.07 25.59 0.64
CA ARG A 287 -14.64 24.34 0.11
C ARG A 287 -15.59 23.64 1.07
N VAL A 288 -15.78 24.21 2.26
CA VAL A 288 -16.79 23.81 3.24
C VAL A 288 -18.18 23.71 2.57
N HIS A 289 -18.52 24.63 1.66
CA HIS A 289 -19.78 24.57 0.91
C HIS A 289 -19.92 23.33 0.02
N ASN A 290 -18.82 22.84 -0.58
CA ASN A 290 -18.86 21.65 -1.43
C ASN A 290 -19.20 20.38 -0.63
N LEU A 291 -18.88 20.32 0.67
CA LEU A 291 -19.27 19.18 1.52
C LEU A 291 -20.78 19.12 1.73
N ALA A 292 -21.43 20.28 1.85
CA ALA A 292 -22.89 20.36 1.93
C ALA A 292 -23.56 19.93 0.62
N ASP A 293 -22.92 20.15 -0.53
CA ASP A 293 -23.39 19.65 -1.84
C ASP A 293 -23.22 18.13 -1.99
N ILE A 294 -22.15 17.56 -1.43
CA ILE A 294 -21.88 16.12 -1.50
C ILE A 294 -22.82 15.34 -0.58
N VAL A 295 -23.07 15.82 0.64
CA VAL A 295 -23.98 15.19 1.59
C VAL A 295 -24.93 16.22 2.21
N PRO A 296 -26.00 16.65 1.50
CA PRO A 296 -27.04 17.49 2.05
C PRO A 296 -27.69 16.84 3.28
N LEU A 297 -28.31 17.62 4.17
CA LEU A 297 -28.87 17.14 5.44
C LEU A 297 -29.83 15.93 5.27
N GLU A 298 -30.77 16.00 4.33
CA GLU A 298 -31.69 14.89 4.03
C GLU A 298 -30.96 13.63 3.55
N THR A 299 -29.93 13.81 2.71
CA THR A 299 -29.08 12.72 2.25
C THR A 299 -28.25 12.15 3.40
N LEU A 300 -27.73 12.99 4.30
CA LEU A 300 -27.00 12.57 5.48
C LEU A 300 -27.89 11.70 6.39
N ILE A 301 -29.10 12.15 6.69
CA ILE A 301 -30.07 11.39 7.50
C ILE A 301 -30.34 10.03 6.86
N TRP A 302 -30.55 10.00 5.53
CA TRP A 302 -30.70 8.74 4.80
C TRP A 302 -29.46 7.85 4.89
N LYS A 303 -28.25 8.40 4.68
CA LYS A 303 -26.98 7.66 4.71
C LYS A 303 -26.71 7.04 6.08
N ILE A 304 -27.08 7.73 7.16
CA ILE A 304 -26.95 7.16 8.51
C ILE A 304 -27.94 5.99 8.72
N ARG A 305 -29.17 6.07 8.19
CA ARG A 305 -30.12 4.92 8.23
C ARG A 305 -29.63 3.75 7.36
N LEU A 306 -29.05 4.05 6.20
CA LEU A 306 -28.39 3.04 5.36
C LEU A 306 -27.28 2.35 6.16
N LEU A 307 -26.40 3.12 6.81
CA LEU A 307 -25.33 2.62 7.66
C LEU A 307 -25.85 1.69 8.77
N GLN A 308 -26.95 2.03 9.43
CA GLN A 308 -27.57 1.17 10.47
C GLN A 308 -28.02 -0.18 9.89
N THR A 309 -28.70 -0.15 8.73
CA THR A 309 -29.15 -1.36 8.02
C THR A 309 -27.95 -2.19 7.56
N ALA A 310 -26.94 -1.54 6.99
CA ALA A 310 -25.72 -2.15 6.48
C ALA A 310 -24.94 -2.86 7.60
N ALA A 311 -24.74 -2.19 8.73
CA ALA A 311 -24.07 -2.77 9.89
C ALA A 311 -24.84 -3.97 10.44
N GLY A 312 -26.18 -3.88 10.53
CA GLY A 312 -27.02 -4.99 10.99
C GLY A 312 -26.93 -6.23 10.09
N ASP A 313 -27.18 -6.09 8.78
CA ASP A 313 -27.14 -7.21 7.83
C ASP A 313 -25.73 -7.81 7.74
N THR A 314 -24.69 -6.97 7.64
CA THR A 314 -23.30 -7.46 7.54
C THR A 314 -22.90 -8.26 8.78
N ASN A 315 -23.22 -7.76 9.99
CA ASN A 315 -22.88 -8.47 11.22
C ASN A 315 -23.52 -9.86 11.31
N SER A 316 -24.70 -10.05 10.72
CA SER A 316 -25.40 -11.34 10.72
C SER A 316 -24.73 -12.41 9.84
N ARG A 317 -23.81 -12.03 8.95
CA ARG A 317 -23.21 -12.90 7.92
C ARG A 317 -21.69 -13.00 7.98
N LEU A 318 -21.04 -12.38 8.98
CA LEU A 318 -19.56 -12.37 9.08
C LEU A 318 -18.93 -13.77 9.08
N HIS A 319 -19.65 -14.76 9.61
CA HIS A 319 -19.20 -16.15 9.68
C HIS A 319 -19.15 -16.86 8.32
N ASP A 320 -19.86 -16.35 7.32
CA ASP A 320 -19.86 -16.88 5.94
C ASP A 320 -18.70 -16.34 5.10
N VAL A 321 -17.95 -15.34 5.61
CA VAL A 321 -16.84 -14.72 4.90
C VAL A 321 -15.62 -15.64 4.91
N VAL A 322 -15.33 -16.23 3.75
CA VAL A 322 -14.13 -17.06 3.50
C VAL A 322 -13.04 -16.36 2.69
N ALA A 323 -13.31 -15.13 2.25
CA ALA A 323 -12.38 -14.32 1.47
C ALA A 323 -11.15 -13.92 2.30
N GLU A 324 -10.03 -13.61 1.63
CA GLU A 324 -8.88 -13.00 2.30
C GLU A 324 -9.23 -11.55 2.67
N VAL A 325 -9.23 -11.22 3.96
CA VAL A 325 -9.61 -9.88 4.46
C VAL A 325 -8.42 -9.15 5.07
N LEU A 326 -8.18 -7.92 4.63
CA LEU A 326 -7.24 -6.97 5.21
C LEU A 326 -7.99 -5.72 5.70
N ILE A 327 -7.86 -5.38 6.97
CA ILE A 327 -8.45 -4.18 7.57
C ILE A 327 -7.39 -3.09 7.71
N LEU A 328 -7.67 -1.90 7.22
CA LEU A 328 -6.92 -0.68 7.46
C LEU A 328 -7.70 0.16 8.47
N ALA A 329 -7.19 0.21 9.71
CA ALA A 329 -7.90 0.76 10.86
C ALA A 329 -7.21 2.02 11.39
N SER A 330 -7.93 3.14 11.32
CA SER A 330 -7.51 4.43 11.87
C SER A 330 -7.66 4.46 13.39
N CYS A 331 -6.61 4.89 14.08
CA CYS A 331 -6.61 5.00 15.55
C CYS A 331 -7.13 6.35 16.06
N LYS A 332 -7.20 7.38 15.20
CA LYS A 332 -7.81 8.69 15.49
C LYS A 332 -9.12 8.87 14.72
N ASP A 333 -9.83 7.77 14.48
CA ASP A 333 -11.19 7.81 13.93
C ASP A 333 -12.16 8.29 15.02
N HIS A 334 -12.73 9.48 14.81
CA HIS A 334 -13.70 10.10 15.73
C HIS A 334 -15.15 9.78 15.36
N ILE A 335 -15.38 9.09 14.24
CA ILE A 335 -16.73 8.74 13.78
C ILE A 335 -17.10 7.37 14.31
N ILE A 336 -16.26 6.38 14.07
CA ILE A 336 -16.48 5.01 14.53
C ILE A 336 -15.24 4.49 15.27
N PRO A 337 -15.41 3.56 16.22
CA PRO A 337 -14.28 2.99 16.96
C PRO A 337 -13.47 2.00 16.11
N SER A 338 -12.86 2.47 15.01
CA SER A 338 -12.20 1.65 13.99
C SER A 338 -11.12 0.73 14.53
N LYS A 339 -10.35 1.18 15.53
CA LYS A 339 -9.34 0.35 16.21
C LYS A 339 -9.95 -0.88 16.90
N ASP A 340 -11.01 -0.67 17.67
CA ASP A 340 -11.67 -1.75 18.41
C ASP A 340 -12.56 -2.59 17.50
N GLU A 341 -13.06 -2.01 16.43
CA GLU A 341 -13.78 -2.74 15.39
C GLU A 341 -12.87 -3.70 14.63
N ALA A 342 -11.67 -3.27 14.27
CA ALA A 342 -10.71 -4.15 13.63
C ALA A 342 -10.34 -5.35 14.51
N LYS A 343 -10.16 -5.14 15.83
CA LYS A 343 -9.94 -6.25 16.77
C LYS A 343 -11.10 -7.24 16.77
N ARG A 344 -12.35 -6.74 16.78
CA ARG A 344 -13.55 -7.58 16.76
C ARG A 344 -13.67 -8.36 15.46
N LEU A 345 -13.44 -7.72 14.31
CA LEU A 345 -13.52 -8.40 13.02
C LEU A 345 -12.43 -9.46 12.86
N VAL A 346 -11.20 -9.19 13.33
CA VAL A 346 -10.10 -10.18 13.35
C VAL A 346 -10.47 -11.42 14.18
N SER A 347 -11.22 -11.26 15.28
CA SER A 347 -11.66 -12.39 16.10
C SER A 347 -12.85 -13.17 15.51
N LEU A 348 -13.55 -12.61 14.52
CA LEU A 348 -14.78 -13.18 13.96
C LEU A 348 -14.60 -13.74 12.55
N ILE A 349 -13.72 -13.16 11.74
CA ILE A 349 -13.48 -13.55 10.35
C ILE A 349 -12.17 -14.35 10.28
N PRO A 350 -12.21 -15.64 9.90
CA PRO A 350 -11.01 -16.45 9.77
C PRO A 350 -9.99 -15.85 8.79
N GLY A 351 -8.72 -15.79 9.20
CA GLY A 351 -7.64 -15.28 8.34
C GLY A 351 -7.66 -13.77 8.10
N CYS A 352 -8.55 -13.03 8.77
CA CYS A 352 -8.59 -11.57 8.71
C CYS A 352 -7.35 -10.95 9.33
N ARG A 353 -6.73 -10.00 8.60
CA ARG A 353 -5.52 -9.29 9.01
C ARG A 353 -5.81 -7.81 9.21
N VAL A 354 -4.98 -7.12 9.98
CA VAL A 354 -5.20 -5.70 10.31
C VAL A 354 -3.90 -4.91 10.24
N ARG A 355 -4.00 -3.66 9.76
CA ARG A 355 -2.99 -2.60 9.85
C ARG A 355 -3.58 -1.40 10.57
N TYR A 356 -2.90 -0.97 11.63
CA TYR A 356 -3.33 0.16 12.44
C TYR A 356 -2.60 1.42 12.02
N PHE A 357 -3.34 2.47 11.66
CA PHE A 357 -2.80 3.79 11.35
C PHE A 357 -2.98 4.71 12.56
N LYS A 358 -1.89 4.95 13.29
CA LYS A 358 -1.88 5.58 14.61
C LYS A 358 -2.35 7.02 14.58
N ASP A 359 -1.94 7.73 13.54
CA ASP A 359 -2.10 9.17 13.45
C ASP A 359 -3.17 9.59 12.44
N ASN A 360 -3.97 8.66 11.90
CA ASN A 360 -4.94 8.93 10.84
C ASN A 360 -6.39 8.90 11.33
N GLY A 361 -7.24 9.67 10.65
CA GLY A 361 -8.69 9.77 10.88
C GLY A 361 -9.53 8.87 9.97
N HIS A 362 -10.85 9.09 9.93
CA HIS A 362 -11.79 8.18 9.26
C HIS A 362 -11.55 8.07 7.74
N SER A 363 -11.18 9.17 7.07
CA SER A 363 -10.96 9.25 5.62
C SER A 363 -9.54 8.85 5.25
N LEU A 364 -9.12 7.66 5.71
CA LEU A 364 -7.74 7.19 5.67
C LEU A 364 -7.09 7.31 4.28
N LEU A 365 -7.83 6.98 3.22
CA LEU A 365 -7.34 7.00 1.83
C LEU A 365 -7.21 8.40 1.22
N LEU A 366 -7.73 9.42 1.90
CA LEU A 366 -7.64 10.83 1.51
C LEU A 366 -6.63 11.62 2.36
N GLU A 367 -5.95 10.96 3.29
CA GLU A 367 -4.93 11.56 4.16
C GLU A 367 -3.50 11.26 3.69
N THR A 368 -2.54 12.10 4.08
CA THR A 368 -1.11 11.81 3.85
C THR A 368 -0.60 10.59 4.61
N GLY A 369 0.50 10.03 4.11
CA GLY A 369 1.23 8.94 4.75
C GLY A 369 0.68 7.54 4.45
N VAL A 370 -0.36 7.44 3.63
CA VAL A 370 -1.01 6.16 3.31
C VAL A 370 -0.95 5.92 1.81
N ASP A 371 -0.01 5.11 1.34
CA ASP A 371 -0.01 4.61 -0.04
C ASP A 371 -0.59 3.19 -0.09
N LEU A 372 -1.81 3.06 -0.62
CA LEU A 372 -2.53 1.79 -0.64
C LEU A 372 -1.78 0.73 -1.46
N MET A 373 -1.09 1.12 -2.54
CA MET A 373 -0.32 0.15 -3.33
C MET A 373 0.89 -0.35 -2.55
N THR A 374 1.56 0.53 -1.79
CA THR A 374 2.64 0.16 -0.86
C THR A 374 2.13 -0.80 0.22
N VAL A 375 0.95 -0.55 0.81
CA VAL A 375 0.30 -1.46 1.77
C VAL A 375 -0.01 -2.83 1.15
N ILE A 376 -0.58 -2.85 -0.06
CA ILE A 376 -0.92 -4.07 -0.79
C ILE A 376 0.34 -4.94 -1.05
N LYS A 377 1.46 -4.33 -1.44
CA LYS A 377 2.74 -5.03 -1.61
C LYS A 377 3.32 -5.51 -0.28
N GLY A 378 3.35 -4.64 0.74
CA GLY A 378 3.91 -4.92 2.06
C GLY A 378 3.21 -6.04 2.81
N THR A 379 1.89 -6.18 2.61
CA THR A 379 1.07 -7.25 3.20
C THR A 379 1.06 -8.55 2.39
N GLY A 380 1.66 -8.55 1.18
CA GLY A 380 1.73 -9.72 0.31
C GLY A 380 0.38 -10.19 -0.22
N ILE A 381 -0.65 -9.33 -0.26
CA ILE A 381 -1.98 -9.68 -0.79
C ILE A 381 -2.09 -9.52 -2.31
N TYR A 382 -1.12 -8.87 -2.96
CA TYR A 382 -1.14 -8.71 -4.41
C TYR A 382 -0.89 -10.04 -5.11
N ARG A 383 -1.81 -10.46 -5.97
CA ARG A 383 -1.71 -11.69 -6.78
C ARG A 383 -2.54 -11.55 -8.04
N ARG A 384 -2.05 -12.10 -9.16
CA ARG A 384 -2.69 -11.90 -10.48
C ARG A 384 -3.51 -13.07 -10.97
N TRP A 385 -3.14 -14.31 -10.61
CA TRP A 385 -3.68 -15.49 -11.29
C TRP A 385 -4.14 -16.62 -10.39
N THR A 386 -3.52 -16.77 -9.22
CA THR A 386 -3.82 -17.91 -8.35
C THR A 386 -4.34 -17.43 -7.01
N ARG A 387 -5.02 -18.34 -6.30
CA ARG A 387 -5.50 -18.12 -4.93
C ARG A 387 -4.39 -17.84 -3.93
N ARG A 388 -3.15 -18.22 -4.25
CA ARG A 388 -2.00 -18.06 -3.35
C ARG A 388 -1.03 -17.05 -3.94
N HIS A 389 -0.47 -16.22 -3.09
CA HIS A 389 0.58 -15.30 -3.49
C HIS A 389 1.86 -16.07 -3.88
N ASP A 390 2.42 -15.78 -5.05
CA ASP A 390 3.71 -16.28 -5.48
C ASP A 390 4.77 -15.17 -5.46
N PHE A 391 5.77 -15.32 -4.60
CA PHE A 391 6.82 -14.33 -4.35
C PHE A 391 7.70 -14.01 -5.59
N ILE A 392 7.62 -14.78 -6.67
CA ILE A 392 8.42 -14.57 -7.88
C ILE A 392 7.52 -14.03 -9.00
N SER A 393 6.42 -14.70 -9.31
CA SER A 393 5.54 -14.30 -10.43
C SER A 393 4.60 -13.15 -10.08
N ASP A 394 4.23 -12.96 -8.82
CA ASP A 394 3.41 -11.81 -8.38
C ASP A 394 4.27 -10.64 -7.90
N PHE A 395 5.60 -10.77 -7.93
CA PHE A 395 6.49 -9.68 -7.51
C PHE A 395 6.36 -8.46 -8.43
N LEU A 396 6.23 -7.29 -7.80
CA LEU A 396 6.30 -6.00 -8.46
C LEU A 396 7.58 -5.30 -8.00
N PRO A 397 8.39 -4.72 -8.92
CA PRO A 397 9.58 -3.98 -8.52
C PRO A 397 9.21 -2.78 -7.63
N PRO A 398 10.12 -2.32 -6.76
CA PRO A 398 9.85 -1.18 -5.90
C PRO A 398 9.72 0.11 -6.72
N SER A 399 8.78 0.97 -6.33
CA SER A 399 8.56 2.30 -6.89
C SER A 399 9.41 3.36 -6.18
N LYS A 400 9.41 4.59 -6.72
CA LYS A 400 10.01 5.73 -6.01
C LYS A 400 9.31 6.04 -4.68
N SER A 401 8.00 5.78 -4.58
CA SER A 401 7.26 6.02 -3.32
C SER A 401 7.63 4.99 -2.27
N ASP A 402 7.83 3.72 -2.64
CA ASP A 402 8.35 2.69 -1.72
C ASP A 402 9.70 3.11 -1.14
N LEU A 403 10.64 3.52 -2.00
CA LEU A 403 11.98 3.91 -1.57
C LEU A 403 11.93 5.11 -0.63
N ARG A 404 11.12 6.13 -0.95
CA ARG A 404 10.95 7.31 -0.09
C ARG A 404 10.32 6.97 1.25
N HIS A 405 9.34 6.07 1.27
CA HIS A 405 8.68 5.62 2.48
C HIS A 405 9.73 5.01 3.44
N PHE A 406 10.42 3.96 3.02
CA PHE A 406 11.39 3.27 3.88
C PHE A 406 12.67 4.07 4.18
N ALA A 407 13.01 5.06 3.35
CA ALA A 407 14.09 6.00 3.66
C ALA A 407 13.81 6.87 4.89
N ASN A 408 12.53 7.11 5.23
CA ASN A 408 12.13 7.91 6.39
C ASN A 408 11.80 7.04 7.62
N GLU A 409 11.65 5.73 7.43
CA GLU A 409 11.42 4.74 8.48
C GLU A 409 12.71 4.36 9.24
N ILE A 410 12.57 3.49 10.24
CA ILE A 410 13.67 3.02 11.09
C ILE A 410 14.89 2.56 10.26
N PRO A 411 14.78 1.72 9.21
CA PRO A 411 15.93 1.30 8.42
C PRO A 411 16.66 2.48 7.75
N GLY A 412 15.91 3.45 7.23
CA GLY A 412 16.47 4.65 6.63
C GLY A 412 17.16 5.57 7.63
N ARG A 413 16.54 5.81 8.79
CA ARG A 413 17.14 6.60 9.88
C ARG A 413 18.42 5.98 10.41
N LEU A 414 18.42 4.65 10.60
CA LEU A 414 19.61 3.91 11.02
C LEU A 414 20.71 4.02 9.96
N HIS A 415 20.37 3.86 8.68
CA HIS A 415 21.33 4.03 7.58
C HIS A 415 21.94 5.43 7.53
N HIS A 416 21.16 6.48 7.81
CA HIS A 416 21.70 7.83 7.93
C HIS A 416 22.65 7.98 9.13
N LEU A 417 22.33 7.35 10.26
CA LEU A 417 23.17 7.39 11.45
C LEU A 417 24.51 6.67 11.24
N ILE A 418 24.48 5.46 10.68
CA ILE A 418 25.69 4.64 10.48
C ILE A 418 26.49 5.05 9.23
N SER A 419 25.84 5.69 8.24
CA SER A 419 26.46 6.18 7.01
C SER A 419 27.37 5.14 6.32
N PRO A 420 26.81 3.99 5.88
CA PRO A 420 27.61 2.87 5.43
C PRO A 420 28.34 3.21 4.12
N VAL A 421 29.57 2.68 3.96
CA VAL A 421 30.39 2.84 2.76
C VAL A 421 30.58 1.47 2.10
N ILE A 422 30.30 1.39 0.80
CA ILE A 422 30.41 0.16 0.03
C ILE A 422 31.58 0.28 -0.94
N PHE A 423 32.36 -0.79 -1.05
CA PHE A 423 33.45 -0.95 -2.00
C PHE A 423 33.27 -2.24 -2.79
N SER A 424 33.82 -2.28 -4.01
CA SER A 424 33.87 -3.49 -4.83
C SER A 424 35.20 -3.59 -5.56
N THR A 425 35.58 -4.81 -5.90
CA THR A 425 36.84 -5.11 -6.60
C THR A 425 36.58 -5.31 -8.09
N LYS A 426 37.24 -4.51 -8.92
CA LYS A 426 37.18 -4.63 -10.39
C LYS A 426 37.91 -5.88 -10.87
N LYS A 427 37.70 -6.25 -12.15
CA LYS A 427 38.39 -7.39 -12.79
C LYS A 427 39.92 -7.30 -12.78
N ASN A 428 40.48 -6.09 -12.74
CA ASN A 428 41.93 -5.84 -12.66
C ASN A 428 42.48 -5.90 -11.22
N GLY A 429 41.65 -6.22 -10.22
CA GLY A 429 42.03 -6.27 -8.80
C GLY A 429 41.93 -4.94 -8.06
N GLU A 430 41.60 -3.83 -8.75
CA GLU A 430 41.47 -2.51 -8.12
C GLU A 430 40.21 -2.44 -7.25
N ILE A 431 40.37 -2.00 -5.99
CA ILE A 431 39.27 -1.73 -5.07
C ILE A 431 38.77 -0.32 -5.30
N VAL A 432 37.48 -0.17 -5.57
CA VAL A 432 36.83 1.13 -5.77
C VAL A 432 35.59 1.27 -4.92
N LYS A 433 35.26 2.52 -4.58
CA LYS A 433 33.98 2.84 -3.93
C LYS A 433 32.82 2.53 -4.87
N GLY A 434 31.73 1.99 -4.31
CA GLY A 434 30.53 1.60 -5.03
C GLY A 434 30.57 0.17 -5.56
N LEU A 435 29.66 -0.17 -6.47
CA LEU A 435 29.39 -1.52 -6.97
C LEU A 435 29.98 -1.78 -8.36
N VAL A 436 30.90 -0.96 -8.86
CA VAL A 436 31.50 -1.09 -10.21
C VAL A 436 32.07 -2.50 -10.47
N GLY A 437 32.65 -3.15 -9.47
CA GLY A 437 33.19 -4.51 -9.56
C GLY A 437 32.12 -5.63 -9.59
N VAL A 438 30.87 -5.32 -9.24
CA VAL A 438 29.77 -6.28 -9.21
C VAL A 438 29.12 -6.42 -10.59
N PRO A 439 28.83 -7.65 -11.07
CA PRO A 439 28.23 -7.87 -12.39
C PRO A 439 26.84 -7.26 -12.53
N GLU A 440 26.55 -6.68 -13.69
CA GLU A 440 25.24 -6.09 -14.02
C GLU A 440 24.25 -7.12 -14.55
N GLU A 441 24.74 -8.14 -15.26
CA GLU A 441 23.92 -9.21 -15.81
C GLU A 441 23.92 -10.43 -14.89
N GLY A 442 22.74 -11.00 -14.68
CA GLY A 442 22.54 -12.22 -13.92
C GLY A 442 22.90 -13.51 -14.71
N PRO A 443 22.76 -14.68 -14.06
CA PRO A 443 22.40 -14.83 -12.65
C PRO A 443 23.62 -14.54 -11.77
N VAL A 444 23.42 -13.78 -10.70
CA VAL A 444 24.46 -13.43 -9.71
C VAL A 444 24.03 -13.90 -8.34
N LEU A 445 24.93 -14.52 -7.60
CA LEU A 445 24.71 -14.90 -6.21
C LEU A 445 25.65 -14.10 -5.31
N LEU A 446 25.09 -13.14 -4.58
CA LEU A 446 25.79 -12.40 -3.54
C LEU A 446 25.81 -13.26 -2.27
N VAL A 447 27.01 -13.57 -1.77
CA VAL A 447 27.20 -14.44 -0.59
C VAL A 447 28.05 -13.72 0.43
N GLY A 448 27.55 -13.57 1.66
CA GLY A 448 28.28 -12.87 2.72
C GLY A 448 27.74 -13.18 4.10
N ASN A 449 28.30 -12.51 5.11
CA ASN A 449 27.88 -12.59 6.51
C ASN A 449 26.68 -11.70 6.80
N HIS A 450 25.80 -12.12 7.72
CA HIS A 450 24.62 -11.35 8.10
C HIS A 450 24.86 -10.57 9.39
N MET A 451 24.65 -9.25 9.37
CA MET A 451 24.72 -8.44 10.61
C MET A 451 23.50 -8.69 11.51
N LEU A 452 23.63 -8.35 12.81
CA LEU A 452 22.54 -8.48 13.77
C LEU A 452 21.27 -7.79 13.25
N LEU A 453 20.13 -8.49 13.34
CA LEU A 453 18.81 -8.05 12.86
C LEU A 453 18.76 -7.67 11.36
N GLY A 454 19.80 -7.99 10.58
CA GLY A 454 19.89 -7.65 9.17
C GLY A 454 20.00 -6.16 8.87
N VAL A 455 20.69 -5.40 9.73
CA VAL A 455 20.89 -3.95 9.54
C VAL A 455 21.66 -3.60 8.25
N ASP A 456 22.41 -4.56 7.70
CA ASP A 456 23.14 -4.45 6.44
C ASP A 456 22.22 -4.38 5.20
N LEU A 457 21.02 -4.97 5.29
CA LEU A 457 20.13 -5.17 4.15
C LEU A 457 19.73 -3.86 3.47
N TRP A 458 19.36 -2.84 4.25
CA TRP A 458 18.92 -1.57 3.67
C TRP A 458 20.04 -0.86 2.91
N ALA A 459 21.28 -0.96 3.39
CA ALA A 459 22.44 -0.40 2.72
C ALA A 459 22.70 -1.09 1.37
N ILE A 460 22.65 -2.44 1.35
CA ILE A 460 22.81 -3.23 0.13
C ILE A 460 21.70 -2.90 -0.86
N ILE A 461 20.44 -2.97 -0.44
CA ILE A 461 19.28 -2.68 -1.29
C ILE A 461 19.41 -1.28 -1.92
N LYS A 462 19.61 -0.25 -1.10
CA LYS A 462 19.69 1.13 -1.58
C LYS A 462 20.84 1.34 -2.57
N GLN A 463 22.00 0.74 -2.32
CA GLN A 463 23.16 0.88 -3.19
C GLN A 463 22.95 0.21 -4.56
N PHE A 464 22.41 -1.01 -4.58
CA PHE A 464 22.11 -1.72 -5.83
C PHE A 464 21.04 -1.01 -6.66
N LEU A 465 20.00 -0.50 -6.00
CA LEU A 465 18.97 0.31 -6.63
C LEU A 465 19.55 1.60 -7.23
N ALA A 466 20.42 2.31 -6.48
CA ALA A 466 20.94 3.60 -6.89
C ALA A 466 22.01 3.52 -8.00
N GLU A 467 22.95 2.58 -7.92
CA GLU A 467 24.09 2.51 -8.84
C GLU A 467 23.88 1.57 -10.02
N LYS A 468 23.04 0.54 -9.86
CA LYS A 468 22.87 -0.49 -10.89
C LYS A 468 21.44 -0.65 -11.38
N ASN A 469 20.45 -0.03 -10.73
CA ASN A 469 19.04 -0.23 -11.05
C ASN A 469 18.61 -1.71 -10.97
N ILE A 470 19.22 -2.46 -10.04
CA ILE A 470 19.01 -3.91 -9.86
C ILE A 470 18.27 -4.16 -8.55
N VAL A 471 17.23 -4.98 -8.60
CA VAL A 471 16.59 -5.51 -7.39
C VAL A 471 17.32 -6.77 -6.95
N VAL A 472 17.94 -6.70 -5.77
CA VAL A 472 18.57 -7.85 -5.14
C VAL A 472 17.51 -8.69 -4.42
N ARG A 473 17.32 -9.94 -4.85
CA ARG A 473 16.31 -10.87 -4.35
C ARG A 473 16.88 -11.66 -3.17
N GLY A 474 16.57 -11.24 -1.94
CA GLY A 474 17.05 -11.91 -0.72
C GLY A 474 16.33 -13.23 -0.43
N LEU A 475 17.09 -14.28 -0.08
CA LEU A 475 16.52 -15.53 0.44
C LEU A 475 16.31 -15.39 1.95
N ALA A 476 15.06 -15.13 2.35
CA ALA A 476 14.70 -14.88 3.74
C ALA A 476 14.12 -16.12 4.42
N HIS A 477 14.32 -16.25 5.73
CA HIS A 477 13.63 -17.27 6.51
C HIS A 477 12.11 -17.10 6.40
N PRO A 478 11.29 -18.17 6.25
CA PRO A 478 9.84 -18.04 6.07
C PRO A 478 9.14 -17.27 7.20
N GLY A 479 9.67 -17.36 8.42
CA GLY A 479 9.22 -16.57 9.57
C GLY A 479 9.37 -15.06 9.38
N SER A 480 10.30 -14.58 8.55
CA SER A 480 10.46 -13.15 8.22
C SER A 480 9.48 -12.67 7.15
N LEU A 481 8.78 -13.59 6.49
CA LEU A 481 7.74 -13.29 5.50
C LEU A 481 6.35 -13.73 5.97
N THR A 482 6.23 -14.11 7.25
CA THR A 482 4.95 -14.45 7.88
C THR A 482 4.12 -13.20 8.16
N THR A 483 2.81 -13.38 8.16
CA THR A 483 1.83 -12.32 8.44
C THR A 483 1.42 -12.29 9.92
N LYS A 484 1.91 -13.24 10.74
CA LYS A 484 1.59 -13.34 12.18
C LYS A 484 2.00 -12.10 12.99
N PHE A 485 3.00 -11.36 12.52
CA PHE A 485 3.50 -10.17 13.20
C PHE A 485 2.79 -8.87 12.77
N GLU A 486 1.91 -8.90 11.77
CA GLU A 486 1.30 -7.68 11.21
C GLU A 486 0.46 -6.89 12.21
N SER A 487 -0.17 -7.57 13.18
CA SER A 487 -0.97 -6.93 14.23
C SER A 487 -0.13 -6.32 15.37
N LEU A 488 1.15 -6.70 15.50
CA LEU A 488 2.04 -6.22 16.55
C LEU A 488 2.73 -4.89 16.20
N TYR A 489 2.78 -4.53 14.92
CA TYR A 489 3.42 -3.31 14.44
C TYR A 489 2.37 -2.34 13.88
N PRO A 490 2.43 -1.05 14.25
CA PRO A 490 1.61 -0.03 13.63
C PRO A 490 2.09 0.25 12.20
N GLU A 491 1.14 0.52 11.30
CA GLU A 491 1.34 1.01 9.93
C GLU A 491 2.18 0.07 9.05
N PHE A 492 3.50 0.19 9.10
CA PHE A 492 4.44 -0.58 8.30
C PHE A 492 5.50 -1.25 9.18
N SER A 493 5.78 -2.51 8.90
CA SER A 493 6.74 -3.33 9.64
C SER A 493 8.06 -3.47 8.87
N THR A 494 9.17 -3.73 9.55
CA THR A 494 10.43 -4.13 8.91
C THR A 494 10.26 -5.38 8.04
N PHE A 495 9.25 -6.22 8.30
CA PHE A 495 8.94 -7.37 7.46
C PHE A 495 8.31 -6.98 6.11
N ASP A 496 7.68 -5.80 6.02
CA ASP A 496 7.12 -5.30 4.77
C ASP A 496 8.22 -4.87 3.81
N LEU A 497 9.35 -4.35 4.34
CA LEU A 497 10.56 -4.07 3.57
C LEU A 497 11.01 -5.31 2.81
N PHE A 498 11.02 -6.48 3.46
CA PHE A 498 11.41 -7.72 2.79
C PHE A 498 10.51 -8.02 1.59
N ARG A 499 9.18 -7.91 1.73
CA ARG A 499 8.27 -8.19 0.61
C ARG A 499 8.39 -7.15 -0.51
N ILE A 500 8.42 -5.87 -0.17
CA ILE A 500 8.45 -4.76 -1.12
C ILE A 500 9.75 -4.75 -1.92
N PHE A 501 10.88 -5.07 -1.29
CA PHE A 501 12.18 -5.09 -1.96
C PHE A 501 12.59 -6.47 -2.49
N GLY A 502 11.65 -7.44 -2.51
CA GLY A 502 11.79 -8.67 -3.29
C GLY A 502 12.44 -9.85 -2.57
N ALA A 503 12.44 -9.88 -1.25
CA ALA A 503 12.79 -11.09 -0.52
C ALA A 503 11.80 -12.23 -0.83
N VAL A 504 12.31 -13.45 -0.82
CA VAL A 504 11.58 -14.68 -1.16
C VAL A 504 11.87 -15.71 -0.06
N PRO A 505 10.88 -16.53 0.36
CA PRO A 505 11.14 -17.52 1.39
C PRO A 505 12.15 -18.55 0.89
N VAL A 506 13.18 -18.79 1.69
CA VAL A 506 14.27 -19.71 1.35
C VAL A 506 13.71 -21.13 1.15
N SER A 507 13.94 -21.65 -0.05
CA SER A 507 13.65 -23.05 -0.42
C SER A 507 14.43 -23.39 -1.69
N ALA A 508 14.71 -24.67 -1.92
CA ALA A 508 15.38 -25.12 -3.14
C ALA A 508 14.62 -24.70 -4.41
N SER A 509 13.27 -24.77 -4.39
CA SER A 509 12.41 -24.36 -5.50
C SER A 509 12.52 -22.87 -5.81
N ASN A 510 12.40 -22.01 -4.80
CA ASN A 510 12.49 -20.57 -4.99
C ASN A 510 13.89 -20.14 -5.42
N PHE A 511 14.92 -20.74 -4.83
CA PHE A 511 16.30 -20.46 -5.21
C PHE A 511 16.57 -20.86 -6.66
N PHE A 512 16.12 -22.05 -7.07
CA PHE A 512 16.18 -22.50 -8.47
C PHE A 512 15.46 -21.52 -9.39
N ARG A 513 14.22 -21.11 -9.04
CA ARG A 513 13.40 -20.21 -9.85
C ARG A 513 14.08 -18.84 -10.03
N LEU A 514 14.61 -18.24 -8.96
CA LEU A 514 15.30 -16.95 -9.03
C LEU A 514 16.53 -16.99 -9.96
N LEU A 515 17.36 -18.04 -9.87
CA LEU A 515 18.50 -18.18 -10.77
C LEU A 515 18.06 -18.46 -12.21
N SER A 516 17.00 -19.24 -12.41
CA SER A 516 16.44 -19.51 -13.75
C SER A 516 15.87 -18.27 -14.42
N THR A 517 15.45 -17.27 -13.64
CA THR A 517 14.98 -15.95 -14.12
C THR A 517 16.09 -14.91 -14.15
N ASN A 518 17.36 -15.33 -14.18
CA ASN A 518 18.53 -14.46 -14.33
C ASN A 518 18.66 -13.38 -13.23
N SER A 519 18.18 -13.65 -12.01
CA SER A 519 18.14 -12.65 -10.94
C SER A 519 19.47 -12.51 -10.19
N HIS A 520 19.66 -11.35 -9.56
CA HIS A 520 20.67 -11.14 -8.52
C HIS A 520 20.09 -11.60 -7.18
N VAL A 521 20.64 -12.67 -6.62
CA VAL A 521 20.16 -13.32 -5.40
C VAL A 521 21.10 -12.99 -4.25
N LEU A 522 20.55 -12.64 -3.09
CA LEU A 522 21.30 -12.43 -1.86
C LEU A 522 21.08 -13.60 -0.91
N LEU A 523 22.19 -14.21 -0.48
CA LEU A 523 22.21 -15.37 0.40
C LEU A 523 23.19 -15.14 1.55
N TYR A 524 22.71 -15.41 2.76
CA TYR A 524 23.54 -15.50 3.96
C TYR A 524 23.64 -16.97 4.37
N PRO A 525 24.80 -17.64 4.19
CA PRO A 525 24.93 -19.06 4.51
C PRO A 525 24.66 -19.39 5.98
N GLY A 526 25.01 -18.49 6.91
CA GLY A 526 24.69 -18.67 8.33
C GLY A 526 23.24 -18.33 8.72
N GLY A 527 22.46 -17.78 7.78
CA GLY A 527 21.02 -17.59 7.90
C GLY A 527 20.59 -16.87 9.18
N THR A 528 19.52 -17.37 9.80
CA THR A 528 18.95 -16.76 11.01
C THR A 528 19.93 -16.75 12.20
N ARG A 529 20.87 -17.71 12.24
CA ARG A 529 21.83 -17.84 13.34
C ARG A 529 22.83 -16.67 13.40
N GLU A 530 23.23 -16.15 12.25
CA GLU A 530 24.06 -14.96 12.14
C GLU A 530 23.24 -13.68 12.40
N SER A 531 22.02 -13.60 11.86
CA SER A 531 21.15 -12.42 12.10
C SER A 531 20.67 -12.26 13.55
N LEU A 532 20.80 -13.32 14.35
CA LEU A 532 20.43 -13.37 15.77
C LEU A 532 21.58 -13.95 16.61
N HIS A 533 22.81 -13.57 16.28
CA HIS A 533 23.98 -14.04 17.03
C HIS A 533 23.94 -13.61 18.50
N LEU A 534 24.58 -14.39 19.37
CA LEU A 534 24.53 -14.23 20.82
C LEU A 534 25.67 -13.33 21.31
N LYS A 535 25.62 -13.00 22.60
CA LYS A 535 26.71 -12.29 23.26
C LYS A 535 28.01 -13.08 23.16
N GLY A 536 29.10 -12.39 22.80
CA GLY A 536 30.43 -13.01 22.66
C GLY A 536 30.67 -13.68 21.31
N GLU A 537 29.72 -13.59 20.37
CA GLU A 537 29.83 -14.17 19.03
C GLU A 537 30.14 -13.14 17.95
N GLN A 538 30.66 -11.96 18.35
CA GLN A 538 31.03 -10.90 17.42
C GLN A 538 31.98 -11.41 16.33
N HIS A 539 31.71 -11.00 15.09
CA HIS A 539 32.49 -11.36 13.91
C HIS A 539 32.62 -12.87 13.61
N GLN A 540 31.84 -13.74 14.26
CA GLN A 540 31.85 -15.17 13.98
C GLN A 540 30.96 -15.52 12.79
N LEU A 541 31.48 -16.34 11.88
CA LEU A 541 30.72 -16.89 10.76
C LEU A 541 30.17 -18.26 11.15
N HIS A 542 28.87 -18.45 10.95
CA HIS A 542 28.18 -19.71 11.27
C HIS A 542 27.75 -20.44 10.01
N TRP A 543 28.67 -20.59 9.07
CA TRP A 543 28.40 -21.20 7.77
C TRP A 543 28.35 -22.73 7.88
N PRO A 544 27.50 -23.41 7.09
CA PRO A 544 27.46 -24.86 7.07
C PRO A 544 28.75 -25.46 6.48
N GLU A 545 29.19 -26.61 7.00
CA GLU A 545 30.38 -27.31 6.51
C GLU A 545 30.25 -27.69 5.02
N GLU A 546 29.05 -28.06 4.58
CA GLU A 546 28.73 -28.38 3.20
C GLU A 546 27.73 -27.38 2.60
N PRO A 547 28.21 -26.27 1.99
CA PRO A 547 27.32 -25.28 1.39
C PRO A 547 26.72 -25.77 0.07
N GLU A 548 25.45 -26.17 0.09
CA GLU A 548 24.75 -26.67 -1.11
C GLU A 548 24.53 -25.60 -2.19
N PHE A 549 24.60 -24.30 -1.83
CA PHE A 549 24.33 -23.21 -2.77
C PHE A 549 25.33 -23.18 -3.93
N VAL A 550 26.54 -23.70 -3.75
CA VAL A 550 27.57 -23.78 -4.80
C VAL A 550 27.10 -24.68 -5.94
N ARG A 551 26.45 -25.80 -5.62
CA ARG A 551 25.91 -26.74 -6.63
C ARG A 551 24.80 -26.07 -7.45
N MET A 552 23.92 -25.32 -6.78
CA MET A 552 22.85 -24.58 -7.45
C MET A 552 23.42 -23.46 -8.34
N ALA A 553 24.39 -22.70 -7.84
CA ALA A 553 25.07 -21.67 -8.64
C ALA A 553 25.74 -22.27 -9.88
N ALA A 554 26.48 -23.38 -9.73
CA ALA A 554 27.13 -24.07 -10.84
C ALA A 554 26.12 -24.56 -11.90
N LYS A 555 24.96 -25.08 -11.47
CA LYS A 555 23.89 -25.56 -12.37
C LYS A 555 23.40 -24.49 -13.34
N PHE A 556 23.36 -23.23 -12.91
CA PHE A 556 22.90 -22.10 -13.71
C PHE A 556 24.04 -21.23 -14.27
N GLY A 557 25.30 -21.60 -14.03
CA GLY A 557 26.45 -20.75 -14.35
C GLY A 557 26.42 -19.40 -13.62
N ALA A 558 25.78 -19.34 -12.44
CA ALA A 558 25.63 -18.11 -11.68
C ALA A 558 26.98 -17.65 -11.14
N LYS A 559 27.26 -16.34 -11.27
CA LYS A 559 28.49 -15.77 -10.74
C LYS A 559 28.34 -15.52 -9.25
N ILE A 560 29.17 -16.21 -8.46
CA ILE A 560 29.25 -15.98 -7.01
C ILE A 560 30.09 -14.73 -6.77
N VAL A 561 29.53 -13.77 -6.07
CA VAL A 561 30.21 -12.55 -5.62
C VAL A 561 30.26 -12.60 -4.09
N PRO A 562 31.41 -12.96 -3.50
CA PRO A 562 31.57 -12.90 -2.06
C PRO A 562 31.60 -11.44 -1.60
N PHE A 563 30.98 -11.15 -0.46
CA PHE A 563 31.09 -9.87 0.22
C PHE A 563 31.22 -10.07 1.72
N GLY A 564 31.76 -9.07 2.40
CA GLY A 564 31.82 -9.01 3.86
C GLY A 564 31.29 -7.65 4.33
N VAL A 565 30.58 -7.65 5.44
CA VAL A 565 30.10 -6.43 6.10
C VAL A 565 30.65 -6.41 7.52
N VAL A 566 31.18 -5.26 7.94
CA VAL A 566 31.77 -5.04 9.27
C VAL A 566 31.26 -3.72 9.85
N GLY A 567 31.32 -3.56 11.18
CA GLY A 567 31.01 -2.30 11.87
C GLY A 567 29.80 -2.33 12.80
N GLU A 568 28.90 -3.31 12.70
CA GLU A 568 27.76 -3.43 13.62
C GLU A 568 28.20 -3.86 15.03
N ASP A 569 28.97 -4.95 15.11
CA ASP A 569 29.64 -5.42 16.34
C ASP A 569 30.52 -4.34 17.00
N ASP A 570 31.06 -3.41 16.22
CA ASP A 570 31.90 -2.30 16.72
C ASP A 570 31.07 -1.09 17.20
N ALA A 571 29.83 -0.97 16.71
CA ALA A 571 28.96 0.17 16.97
C ALA A 571 28.04 -0.04 18.18
N ALA A 572 27.74 -1.29 18.55
CA ALA A 572 26.86 -1.60 19.66
C ALA A 572 27.18 -2.94 20.33
N ASP A 573 27.00 -3.01 21.65
CA ASP A 573 27.06 -4.26 22.41
C ASP A 573 25.67 -4.90 22.55
N VAL A 574 25.61 -6.23 22.39
CA VAL A 574 24.41 -7.01 22.70
C VAL A 574 24.26 -7.10 24.23
N VAL A 575 23.30 -6.34 24.79
CA VAL A 575 23.03 -6.35 26.24
C VAL A 575 22.03 -7.43 26.66
N LEU A 576 21.17 -7.91 25.75
CA LEU A 576 20.21 -8.97 26.00
C LEU A 576 20.10 -9.84 24.75
N ASP A 577 20.44 -11.12 24.85
CA ASP A 577 20.31 -12.09 23.76
C ASP A 577 19.12 -13.04 23.98
N TYR A 578 18.89 -13.95 23.02
CA TYR A 578 17.81 -14.93 23.11
C TYR A 578 17.86 -15.78 24.39
N LYS A 579 19.06 -16.23 24.82
CA LYS A 579 19.19 -17.06 26.02
C LYS A 579 18.81 -16.30 27.27
N ASP A 580 19.12 -15.01 27.32
CA ASP A 580 18.71 -14.15 28.42
C ASP A 580 17.21 -13.82 28.39
N MET A 581 16.65 -13.56 27.20
CA MET A 581 15.21 -13.34 27.02
C MET A 581 14.39 -14.54 27.48
N MET A 582 14.82 -15.76 27.18
CA MET A 582 14.13 -16.99 27.59
C MET A 582 14.15 -17.24 29.11
N LYS A 583 15.05 -16.58 29.86
CA LYS A 583 15.05 -16.61 31.34
C LYS A 583 14.01 -15.67 31.95
N ILE A 584 13.49 -14.71 31.19
CA ILE A 584 12.49 -13.75 31.66
C ILE A 584 11.10 -14.32 31.32
N PRO A 585 10.27 -14.72 32.30
CA PRO A 585 9.02 -15.44 32.04
C PRO A 585 8.10 -14.75 31.03
N LEU A 586 7.89 -13.44 31.17
CA LEU A 586 7.03 -12.67 30.26
C LEU A 586 7.55 -12.67 28.81
N LEU A 587 8.87 -12.54 28.62
CA LEU A 587 9.46 -12.55 27.28
C LEU A 587 9.49 -13.96 26.70
N ARG A 588 9.77 -14.97 27.52
CA ARG A 588 9.72 -16.38 27.14
C ARG A 588 8.32 -16.76 26.64
N ASP A 589 7.29 -16.42 27.39
CA ASP A 589 5.91 -16.78 27.05
C ASP A 589 5.49 -16.05 25.75
N LEU A 590 5.85 -14.77 25.59
CA LEU A 590 5.65 -14.02 24.34
C LEU A 590 6.39 -14.65 23.15
N ILE A 591 7.67 -15.01 23.33
CA ILE A 591 8.46 -15.68 22.30
C ILE A 591 7.81 -17.01 21.92
N GLN A 592 7.36 -17.82 22.89
CA GLN A 592 6.72 -19.11 22.62
C GLN A 592 5.38 -18.95 21.88
N GLU A 593 4.62 -17.90 22.17
CA GLU A 593 3.37 -17.61 21.48
C GLU A 593 3.59 -17.22 20.00
N ILE A 594 4.64 -16.44 19.74
CA ILE A 594 4.92 -15.90 18.39
C ILE A 594 5.82 -16.80 17.53
N THR A 595 6.51 -17.76 18.14
CA THR A 595 7.44 -18.67 17.44
C THR A 595 6.72 -19.97 17.09
N PRO A 596 6.58 -20.34 15.81
CA PRO A 596 5.98 -21.62 15.45
C PRO A 596 6.84 -22.79 15.97
N GLU A 597 6.20 -23.92 16.30
CA GLU A 597 6.79 -25.17 16.84
C GLU A 597 8.01 -25.70 16.07
N ALA A 598 8.28 -25.20 14.86
CA ALA A 598 9.45 -25.55 14.05
C ALA A 598 10.79 -24.97 14.55
N VAL A 599 10.80 -24.03 15.51
CA VAL A 599 12.03 -23.39 16.01
C VAL A 599 12.57 -24.07 17.28
N THR A 600 11.79 -24.91 17.95
CA THR A 600 12.26 -25.68 19.12
C THR A 600 12.98 -26.98 18.76
N SER A 601 13.07 -27.32 17.47
CA SER A 601 13.77 -28.52 17.00
C SER A 601 14.90 -28.19 16.01
N ARG A 602 16.02 -27.68 16.53
CA ARG A 602 17.39 -28.12 16.22
C ARG A 602 18.42 -27.29 16.97
#